data_AF-A0A7S0P182-F1
#
_entry.id   AF-A0A7S0P182-F1
#
_cell.length_a   1.000
_cell.length_b   1.000
_cell.length_c   1.000
_cell.angle_alpha   90.00
_cell.angle_beta   90.00
_cell.angle_gamma   90.00
#
_symmetry.space_group_name_H-M   'P 1'
#
loop_
_entity.id
_entity.type
_entity.pdbx_description
1 polymer ?
#
loop_
_entity_poly.entity_id
_entity_poly.type
_entity_poly.pdbx_seq_one_letter_code
_entity_poly.pdbx_strand_id
1 'polypeptide(L)'
;VFHTTLLTFMVISYLAVAAASLIGALVAKRAGIAPLSTALGAAFAFSFLEATDVAVVKQYLGFSAFYPGHAPVAVILFAMPAKTATATAFAVLGGHVLVTLTGLIQLTLLPASFAFATKIVTVTLGIFAMKAADAVHPPACAFALAFVGGNKSAVDAVGPLIGCAVLIVCQRVWLALPDAAKAAPAKKVM
;
A
#
# COMPACT_ATOMS: atom_id res chain seq x y z
N VAL A 1 -23.01 -5.40 22.56
CA VAL A 1 -23.86 -5.98 21.48
C VAL A 1 -23.89 -5.09 20.24
N PHE A 2 -24.33 -3.82 20.31
CA PHE A 2 -24.37 -2.91 19.15
C PHE A 2 -23.01 -2.70 18.43
N HIS A 3 -21.91 -2.57 19.18
CA HIS A 3 -20.59 -2.36 18.61
C HIS A 3 -20.08 -3.58 17.80
N THR A 4 -20.34 -4.79 18.29
CA THR A 4 -19.94 -6.05 17.64
C THR A 4 -20.72 -6.28 16.35
N THR A 5 -22.02 -5.97 16.32
CA THR A 5 -22.85 -6.13 15.12
C THR A 5 -22.45 -5.18 14.01
N LEU A 6 -22.18 -3.90 14.33
CA LEU A 6 -21.74 -2.91 13.35
C LEU A 6 -20.37 -3.28 12.75
N LEU A 7 -19.42 -3.67 13.60
CA LEU A 7 -18.08 -4.10 13.17
C LEU A 7 -18.16 -5.30 12.21
N THR A 8 -18.94 -6.31 12.59
CA THR A 8 -19.15 -7.51 11.77
C THR A 8 -19.75 -7.15 10.42
N PHE A 9 -20.75 -6.27 10.39
CA PHE A 9 -21.38 -5.81 9.15
C PHE A 9 -20.40 -5.07 8.22
N MET A 10 -19.56 -4.18 8.77
CA MET A 10 -18.54 -3.47 8.01
C MET A 10 -17.53 -4.43 7.39
N VAL A 11 -16.99 -5.37 8.19
CA VAL A 11 -16.01 -6.36 7.72
C VAL A 11 -16.61 -7.22 6.60
N ILE A 12 -17.84 -7.70 6.77
CA ILE A 12 -18.53 -8.49 5.74
C ILE A 12 -18.71 -7.66 4.46
N SER A 13 -19.09 -6.39 4.58
CA SER A 13 -19.29 -5.51 3.44
C SER A 13 -17.98 -5.28 2.66
N TYR A 14 -16.87 -4.99 3.36
CA TYR A 14 -15.56 -4.86 2.72
C TYR A 14 -15.10 -6.16 2.06
N LEU A 15 -15.27 -7.31 2.71
CA LEU A 15 -14.93 -8.60 2.12
C LEU A 15 -15.80 -8.94 0.90
N ALA A 16 -17.09 -8.59 0.92
CA ALA A 16 -17.99 -8.77 -0.22
C ALA A 16 -17.55 -7.92 -1.42
N VAL A 17 -17.20 -6.65 -1.19
CA VAL A 17 -16.66 -5.77 -2.24
C VAL A 17 -15.32 -6.29 -2.75
N ALA A 18 -14.44 -6.76 -1.86
CA ALA A 18 -13.15 -7.35 -2.24
C ALA A 18 -13.34 -8.58 -3.14
N ALA A 19 -14.22 -9.50 -2.76
CA ALA A 19 -14.53 -10.70 -3.53
C ALA A 19 -15.14 -10.36 -4.90
N ALA A 20 -16.15 -9.49 -4.93
CA ALA A 20 -16.79 -9.04 -6.18
C ALA A 20 -15.78 -8.37 -7.12
N SER A 21 -14.90 -7.51 -6.58
CA SER A 21 -13.85 -6.84 -7.34
C SER A 21 -12.83 -7.83 -7.91
N LEU A 22 -12.40 -8.82 -7.13
CA LEU A 22 -11.46 -9.84 -7.60
C LEU A 22 -12.05 -10.73 -8.71
N ILE A 23 -13.32 -11.12 -8.56
CA ILE A 23 -14.06 -11.87 -9.60
C ILE A 23 -14.20 -11.01 -10.86
N GLY A 24 -14.59 -9.75 -10.73
CA GLY A 24 -14.68 -8.82 -11.85
C GLY A 24 -13.32 -8.62 -12.55
N ALA A 25 -12.24 -8.51 -11.77
CA ALA A 25 -10.89 -8.39 -12.29
C ALA A 25 -10.49 -9.63 -13.10
N LEU A 26 -10.84 -10.83 -12.64
CA LEU A 26 -10.64 -12.10 -13.35
C LEU A 26 -11.40 -12.12 -14.68
N VAL A 27 -12.69 -11.78 -14.66
CA VAL A 27 -13.52 -11.73 -15.88
C VAL A 27 -12.95 -10.73 -16.87
N ALA A 28 -12.60 -9.53 -16.43
CA ALA A 28 -11.98 -8.51 -17.27
C ALA A 28 -10.63 -8.96 -17.87
N LYS A 29 -9.80 -9.66 -17.08
CA LYS A 29 -8.50 -10.20 -17.54
C LYS A 29 -8.69 -11.28 -18.61
N ARG A 30 -9.68 -12.16 -18.44
CA ARG A 30 -10.05 -13.17 -19.44
C ARG A 30 -10.69 -12.56 -20.70
N ALA A 31 -11.37 -11.43 -20.56
CA ALA A 31 -11.93 -10.69 -21.69
C ALA A 31 -10.91 -9.78 -22.40
N GLY A 32 -9.67 -9.69 -21.91
CA GLY A 32 -8.64 -8.81 -22.47
C GLY A 32 -8.84 -7.31 -22.17
N ILE A 33 -9.70 -6.95 -21.23
CA ILE A 33 -9.99 -5.56 -20.85
C ILE A 33 -9.05 -5.11 -19.72
N ALA A 34 -7.78 -4.89 -20.07
CA ALA A 34 -6.72 -4.63 -19.09
C ALA A 34 -7.00 -3.45 -18.14
N PRO A 35 -7.47 -2.26 -18.58
CA PRO A 35 -7.73 -1.14 -17.67
C PRO A 35 -8.78 -1.46 -16.60
N LEU A 36 -9.83 -2.19 -16.98
CA LEU A 36 -10.88 -2.61 -16.06
C LEU A 36 -10.36 -3.63 -15.06
N SER A 37 -9.54 -4.59 -15.50
CA SER A 37 -8.91 -5.57 -14.60
C SER A 37 -7.98 -4.89 -13.58
N THR A 38 -7.20 -3.90 -14.01
CA THR A 38 -6.34 -3.08 -13.13
C THR A 38 -7.16 -2.32 -12.08
N ALA A 39 -8.22 -1.62 -12.50
CA ALA A 39 -9.06 -0.85 -11.58
C ALA A 39 -9.74 -1.74 -10.54
N LEU A 40 -10.28 -2.89 -10.97
CA LEU A 40 -10.92 -3.87 -10.09
C LEU A 40 -9.91 -4.58 -9.18
N GLY A 41 -8.66 -4.81 -9.64
CA GLY A 41 -7.58 -5.30 -8.80
C GLY A 41 -7.22 -4.33 -7.67
N ALA A 42 -7.18 -3.02 -7.96
CA ALA A 42 -6.95 -1.99 -6.96
C ALA A 42 -8.14 -1.89 -5.97
N ALA A 43 -9.38 -1.97 -6.45
CA ALA A 43 -10.58 -1.99 -5.60
C ALA A 43 -10.56 -3.20 -4.65
N PHE A 44 -10.22 -4.39 -5.15
CA PHE A 44 -10.00 -5.58 -4.33
C PHE A 44 -8.98 -5.33 -3.21
N ALA A 45 -7.82 -4.76 -3.55
CA ALA A 45 -6.76 -4.51 -2.57
C ALA A 45 -7.18 -3.51 -1.49
N PHE A 46 -7.88 -2.43 -1.87
CA PHE A 46 -8.37 -1.41 -0.95
C PHE A 46 -9.45 -1.96 -0.01
N SER A 47 -10.43 -2.69 -0.54
CA SER A 47 -11.47 -3.30 0.27
C SER A 47 -10.91 -4.36 1.22
N PHE A 48 -9.93 -5.15 0.78
CA PHE A 48 -9.26 -6.12 1.65
C PHE A 48 -8.40 -5.45 2.73
N LEU A 49 -7.74 -4.32 2.41
CA LEU A 49 -7.03 -3.51 3.39
C LEU A 49 -7.97 -2.94 4.46
N GLU A 50 -9.11 -2.36 4.07
CA GLU A 50 -10.13 -1.85 5.00
C GLU A 50 -10.71 -2.96 5.89
N ALA A 51 -10.99 -4.14 5.32
CA ALA A 51 -11.40 -5.30 6.10
C ALA A 51 -10.34 -5.70 7.13
N THR A 52 -9.06 -5.76 6.72
CA THR A 52 -7.93 -6.11 7.59
C THR A 52 -7.73 -5.06 8.68
N ASP A 53 -7.82 -3.78 8.32
CA ASP A 53 -7.67 -2.65 9.24
C ASP A 53 -8.74 -2.71 10.34
N VAL A 54 -10.01 -2.85 9.96
CA VAL A 54 -11.13 -2.85 10.89
C VAL A 54 -11.20 -4.13 11.72
N ALA A 55 -10.99 -5.31 11.11
CA ALA A 55 -11.12 -6.60 11.79
C ALA A 55 -9.90 -6.99 12.64
N VAL A 56 -8.72 -6.49 12.29
CA VAL A 56 -7.47 -6.95 12.90
C VAL A 56 -6.67 -5.79 13.50
N VAL A 57 -6.27 -4.82 12.69
CA VAL A 57 -5.26 -3.83 13.11
C VAL A 57 -5.83 -2.88 14.16
N LYS A 58 -6.95 -2.20 13.87
CA LYS A 58 -7.61 -1.32 14.84
C LYS A 58 -8.09 -2.08 16.06
N GLN A 59 -8.66 -3.27 15.85
CA GLN A 59 -9.25 -4.07 16.92
C GLN A 59 -8.22 -4.57 17.94
N TYR A 60 -7.05 -5.07 17.47
CA TYR A 60 -6.07 -5.72 18.35
C TYR A 60 -4.82 -4.87 18.60
N LEU A 61 -4.49 -3.92 17.74
CA LEU A 61 -3.26 -3.12 17.82
C LEU A 61 -3.51 -1.65 18.19
N GLY A 62 -4.75 -1.17 18.11
CA GLY A 62 -5.13 0.18 18.55
C GLY A 62 -4.70 1.33 17.62
N PHE A 63 -4.22 1.02 16.42
CA PHE A 63 -3.88 1.99 15.37
C PHE A 63 -4.45 1.56 14.00
N SER A 64 -4.43 2.47 13.02
CA SER A 64 -4.90 2.19 11.66
C SER A 64 -3.78 1.60 10.82
N ALA A 65 -4.06 0.67 9.92
CA ALA A 65 -3.23 0.30 8.78
C ALA A 65 -3.66 0.98 7.48
N PHE A 66 -4.79 1.69 7.48
CA PHE A 66 -5.28 2.44 6.33
C PHE A 66 -4.87 3.92 6.40
N TYR A 67 -4.18 4.43 5.36
CA TYR A 67 -3.70 5.82 5.29
C TYR A 67 -3.87 6.41 3.87
N PRO A 68 -4.04 7.74 3.74
CA PRO A 68 -4.16 8.40 2.43
C PRO A 68 -3.01 8.10 1.46
N GLY A 69 -1.79 7.89 1.98
CA GLY A 69 -0.61 7.53 1.18
C GLY A 69 -0.75 6.19 0.43
N HIS A 70 -1.70 5.33 0.80
CA HIS A 70 -1.96 4.08 0.09
C HIS A 70 -2.62 4.26 -1.27
N ALA A 71 -3.31 5.38 -1.51
CA ALA A 71 -3.94 5.65 -2.81
C ALA A 71 -2.90 5.70 -3.96
N PRO A 72 -1.83 6.52 -3.88
CA PRO A 72 -0.78 6.49 -4.89
C PRO A 72 0.03 5.17 -4.88
N VAL A 73 0.13 4.45 -3.75
CA VAL A 73 0.72 3.11 -3.72
C VAL A 73 -0.05 2.14 -4.62
N ALA A 74 -1.39 2.12 -4.55
CA ALA A 74 -2.16 1.25 -5.43
C ALA A 74 -2.06 1.64 -6.90
N VAL A 75 -1.96 2.93 -7.23
CA VAL A 75 -1.67 3.35 -8.62
C VAL A 75 -0.34 2.75 -9.09
N ILE A 76 0.71 2.81 -8.26
CA ILE A 76 2.03 2.21 -8.56
C ILE A 76 1.93 0.69 -8.70
N LEU A 77 1.17 0.02 -7.83
CA LEU A 77 1.07 -1.44 -7.84
C LEU A 77 0.23 -1.97 -9.02
N PHE A 78 -0.85 -1.30 -9.38
CA PHE A 78 -1.84 -1.86 -10.31
C PHE A 78 -1.82 -1.23 -11.71
N ALA A 79 -1.42 0.04 -11.84
CA ALA A 79 -1.55 0.80 -13.08
C ALA A 79 -0.22 1.23 -13.71
N MET A 80 0.89 1.28 -12.96
CA MET A 80 2.18 1.63 -13.53
C MET A 80 2.83 0.48 -14.33
N PRO A 81 3.76 0.78 -15.27
CA PRO A 81 4.49 -0.22 -16.03
C PRO A 81 5.11 -1.29 -15.13
N ALA A 82 5.01 -2.54 -15.56
CA ALA A 82 5.46 -3.69 -14.76
C ALA A 82 6.98 -3.64 -14.53
N LYS A 83 7.37 -3.49 -13.26
CA LYS A 83 8.68 -3.91 -12.77
C LYS A 83 8.61 -5.35 -12.28
N THR A 84 9.76 -5.99 -12.07
CA THR A 84 9.76 -7.31 -11.43
C THR A 84 9.06 -7.22 -10.08
N ALA A 85 8.35 -8.29 -9.71
CA ALA A 85 7.66 -8.42 -8.45
C ALA A 85 8.51 -7.92 -7.27
N THR A 86 9.72 -8.45 -7.20
CA THR A 86 10.73 -8.13 -6.19
C THR A 86 11.09 -6.65 -6.19
N ALA A 87 11.37 -6.05 -7.36
CA ALA A 87 11.72 -4.63 -7.46
C ALA A 87 10.57 -3.72 -6.99
N THR A 88 9.31 -4.05 -7.33
CA THR A 88 8.16 -3.29 -6.86
C THR A 88 7.99 -3.38 -5.34
N ALA A 89 8.15 -4.59 -4.77
CA ALA A 89 8.05 -4.78 -3.33
C ALA A 89 9.18 -4.06 -2.58
N PHE A 90 10.43 -4.15 -3.06
CA PHE A 90 11.57 -3.43 -2.48
C PHE A 90 11.40 -1.93 -2.57
N ALA A 91 10.93 -1.39 -3.70
CA ALA A 91 10.66 0.04 -3.81
C ALA A 91 9.59 0.47 -2.80
N VAL A 92 8.41 -0.17 -2.80
CA VAL A 92 7.28 0.24 -1.96
C VAL A 92 7.57 0.06 -0.46
N LEU A 93 7.97 -1.14 -0.05
CA LEU A 93 8.22 -1.45 1.36
C LEU A 93 9.54 -0.83 1.84
N GLY A 94 10.61 -0.96 1.05
CA GLY A 94 11.92 -0.36 1.38
C GLY A 94 11.83 1.15 1.49
N GLY A 95 11.11 1.82 0.58
CA GLY A 95 10.89 3.26 0.66
C GLY A 95 10.17 3.68 1.95
N HIS A 96 9.11 2.98 2.34
CA HIS A 96 8.41 3.26 3.62
C HIS A 96 9.29 2.96 4.84
N VAL A 97 10.04 1.86 4.84
CA VAL A 97 10.95 1.51 5.95
C VAL A 97 12.02 2.59 6.12
N LEU A 98 12.72 2.95 5.03
CA LEU A 98 13.80 3.94 5.06
C LEU A 98 13.29 5.29 5.55
N VAL A 99 12.15 5.72 5.03
CA VAL A 99 11.57 7.00 5.38
C VAL A 99 11.04 7.00 6.83
N THR A 100 10.42 5.92 7.30
CA THR A 100 10.06 5.74 8.71
C THR A 100 11.28 5.80 9.62
N LEU A 101 12.37 5.12 9.28
CA LEU A 101 13.61 5.17 10.06
C LEU A 101 14.18 6.60 10.13
N THR A 102 14.23 7.32 9.01
CA THR A 102 14.68 8.71 9.02
C THR A 102 13.77 9.62 9.86
N GLY A 103 12.45 9.39 9.82
CA GLY A 103 11.48 10.10 10.67
C GLY A 103 11.65 9.80 12.16
N LEU A 104 11.88 8.54 12.54
CA LEU A 104 12.12 8.14 13.94
C LEU A 104 13.44 8.70 14.48
N ILE A 105 14.52 8.63 13.68
CA ILE A 105 15.81 9.24 14.02
C ILE A 105 15.63 10.74 14.26
N GLN A 106 14.85 11.41 13.42
CA GLN A 106 14.58 12.83 13.58
C GLN A 106 13.77 13.14 14.84
N LEU A 107 12.70 12.39 15.12
CA LEU A 107 11.88 12.60 16.32
C LEU A 107 12.66 12.36 17.63
N THR A 108 13.70 11.53 17.58
CA THR A 108 14.51 11.18 18.76
C THR A 108 15.75 12.05 18.92
N LEU A 109 16.38 12.47 17.82
CA LEU A 109 17.68 13.15 17.86
C LEU A 109 17.64 14.63 17.45
N LEU A 110 16.56 15.12 16.81
CA LEU A 110 16.49 16.52 16.39
C LEU A 110 16.18 17.42 17.60
N PRO A 111 17.05 18.38 17.95
CA PRO A 111 16.79 19.27 19.08
C PRO A 111 15.55 20.14 18.83
N ALA A 112 14.80 20.46 19.89
CA ALA A 112 13.58 21.26 19.81
C ALA A 112 13.80 22.65 19.18
N SER A 113 15.00 23.22 19.31
CA SER A 113 15.39 24.47 18.65
C SER A 113 15.32 24.41 17.11
N PHE A 114 15.33 23.22 16.52
CA PHE A 114 15.23 22.98 15.08
C PHE A 114 13.84 22.51 14.64
N ALA A 115 12.80 22.68 15.47
CA ALA A 115 11.44 22.24 15.15
C ALA A 115 10.91 22.82 13.82
N PHE A 116 11.34 24.02 13.43
CA PHE A 116 10.96 24.64 12.15
C PHE A 116 11.51 23.88 10.92
N ALA A 117 12.68 23.24 11.05
CA ALA A 117 13.39 22.55 9.98
C ALA A 117 12.92 21.09 9.81
N THR A 118 12.17 20.57 10.78
CA THR A 118 11.63 19.22 10.86
C THR A 118 11.10 18.70 9.51
N LYS A 119 10.21 19.44 8.85
CA LYS A 119 9.60 19.04 7.58
C LYS A 119 10.63 18.93 6.44
N ILE A 120 11.58 19.86 6.41
CA ILE A 120 12.64 19.93 5.40
C ILE A 120 13.56 18.72 5.57
N VAL A 121 14.06 18.50 6.80
CA VAL A 121 14.95 17.38 7.13
C VAL A 121 14.29 16.04 6.82
N THR A 122 13.00 15.88 7.15
CA THR A 122 12.25 14.64 6.89
C THR A 122 12.21 14.31 5.40
N VAL A 123 11.89 15.29 4.55
CA VAL A 123 11.81 15.07 3.11
C VAL A 123 13.21 14.85 2.51
N THR A 124 14.17 15.68 2.89
CA THR A 124 15.56 15.58 2.36
C THR A 124 16.22 14.26 2.72
N LEU A 125 16.15 13.83 3.98
CA LEU A 125 16.72 12.55 4.41
C LEU A 125 15.94 11.36 3.85
N GLY A 126 14.62 11.46 3.76
CA GLY A 126 13.80 10.42 3.13
C GLY A 126 14.17 10.19 1.67
N ILE A 127 14.33 11.26 0.89
CA ILE A 127 14.78 11.18 -0.51
C ILE A 127 16.18 10.59 -0.59
N PHE A 128 17.12 11.09 0.23
CA PHE A 128 18.48 10.58 0.26
C PHE A 128 18.52 9.08 0.56
N ALA A 129 17.86 8.63 1.62
CA ALA A 129 17.85 7.24 2.04
C ALA A 129 17.24 6.32 0.98
N MET A 130 16.08 6.70 0.42
CA MET A 130 15.46 5.95 -0.67
C MET A 130 16.33 5.88 -1.92
N LYS A 131 17.01 6.97 -2.28
CA LYS A 131 17.90 7.00 -3.44
C LYS A 131 19.16 6.18 -3.23
N ALA A 132 19.75 6.23 -2.04
CA ALA A 132 20.94 5.46 -1.67
C ALA A 132 20.69 3.94 -1.66
N ALA A 133 19.47 3.53 -1.32
CA ALA A 133 19.07 2.12 -1.26
C ALA A 133 18.39 1.60 -2.55
N ASP A 134 18.33 2.42 -3.61
CA ASP A 134 17.56 2.15 -4.84
C ASP A 134 16.09 1.72 -4.58
N ALA A 135 15.50 2.28 -3.52
CA ALA A 135 14.15 1.99 -3.04
C ALA A 135 13.23 3.22 -3.17
N VAL A 136 13.33 3.92 -4.31
CA VAL A 136 12.59 5.16 -4.54
C VAL A 136 11.08 4.90 -4.63
N HIS A 137 10.36 5.39 -3.62
CA HIS A 137 8.92 5.32 -3.54
C HIS A 137 8.35 6.66 -3.04
N PRO A 138 8.02 7.59 -3.95
CA PRO A 138 7.61 8.94 -3.60
C PRO A 138 6.48 9.06 -2.56
N PRO A 139 5.45 8.18 -2.53
CA PRO A 139 4.43 8.21 -1.48
C PRO A 139 4.96 8.02 -0.05
N ALA A 140 6.09 7.34 0.14
CA ALA A 140 6.69 7.16 1.47
C ALA A 140 7.09 8.51 2.10
N CYS A 141 7.64 9.44 1.31
CA CYS A 141 7.98 10.79 1.82
C CYS A 141 6.75 11.58 2.25
N ALA A 142 5.63 11.48 1.51
CA ALA A 142 4.39 12.11 1.90
C ALA A 142 3.86 11.52 3.22
N PHE A 143 4.00 10.21 3.41
CA PHE A 143 3.67 9.54 4.66
C PHE A 143 4.51 10.06 5.84
N ALA A 144 5.84 10.09 5.71
CA ALA A 144 6.72 10.64 6.75
C ALA A 144 6.39 12.08 7.11
N LEU A 145 6.09 12.91 6.12
CA LEU A 145 5.74 14.30 6.36
C LEU A 145 4.44 14.43 7.17
N ALA A 146 3.44 13.60 6.86
CA ALA A 146 2.20 13.52 7.62
C ALA A 146 2.40 12.95 9.03
N PHE A 147 3.37 12.05 9.21
CA PHE A 147 3.72 11.45 10.49
C PHE A 147 4.43 12.42 11.42
N VAL A 148 5.44 13.14 10.92
CA VAL A 148 6.19 14.11 11.72
C VAL A 148 5.42 15.43 11.89
N GLY A 149 4.48 15.75 10.99
CA GLY A 149 3.66 16.95 11.05
C GLY A 149 2.38 16.84 11.90
N GLY A 150 1.93 15.64 12.24
CA GLY A 150 0.84 15.40 13.19
C GLY A 150 1.41 14.78 14.47
N ASN A 151 0.88 15.09 15.65
CA ASN A 151 1.29 14.51 16.94
C ASN A 151 1.10 12.97 16.97
N LYS A 152 1.93 12.23 16.23
CA LYS A 152 1.86 10.79 16.08
C LYS A 152 3.02 10.14 16.84
N SER A 153 2.72 9.03 17.50
CA SER A 153 3.69 8.24 18.24
C SER A 153 4.50 7.36 17.31
N ALA A 154 5.66 6.86 17.76
CA ALA A 154 6.49 5.91 17.00
C ALA A 154 5.69 4.68 16.50
N VAL A 155 4.68 4.25 17.26
CA VAL A 155 3.80 3.11 16.92
C VAL A 155 2.93 3.41 15.70
N ASP A 156 2.55 4.67 15.49
CA ASP A 156 1.72 5.07 14.33
C ASP A 156 2.47 4.97 12.98
N ALA A 157 3.78 4.69 13.01
CA ALA A 157 4.58 4.41 11.82
C ALA A 157 4.51 2.94 11.38
N VAL A 158 3.99 2.04 12.23
CA VAL A 158 3.85 0.60 11.93
C VAL A 158 2.64 0.33 11.05
N GLY A 159 1.51 0.99 11.31
CA GLY A 159 0.28 0.86 10.54
C GLY A 159 0.45 0.93 9.01
N PRO A 160 1.10 1.96 8.45
CA PRO A 160 1.30 2.09 7.01
C PRO A 160 2.16 0.99 6.40
N LEU A 161 3.11 0.44 7.17
CA LEU A 161 3.92 -0.71 6.74
C LEU A 161 3.04 -1.96 6.60
N ILE A 162 2.15 -2.20 7.56
CA ILE A 162 1.15 -3.28 7.47
C ILE A 162 0.26 -3.05 6.24
N GLY A 163 -0.24 -1.84 6.04
CA GLY A 163 -1.08 -1.51 4.88
C GLY A 163 -0.36 -1.74 3.55
N CYS A 164 0.90 -1.35 3.43
CA CYS A 164 1.71 -1.62 2.24
C CYS A 164 1.91 -3.12 2.00
N ALA A 165 2.19 -3.90 3.05
CA ALA A 165 2.34 -5.34 2.95
C ALA A 165 1.05 -6.00 2.43
N VAL A 166 -0.11 -5.61 2.96
CA VAL A 166 -1.42 -6.10 2.51
C VAL A 166 -1.64 -5.77 1.02
N LEU A 167 -1.40 -4.52 0.60
CA LEU A 167 -1.55 -4.12 -0.80
C LEU A 167 -0.64 -4.91 -1.74
N ILE A 168 0.61 -5.17 -1.34
CA ILE A 168 1.55 -5.99 -2.12
C ILE A 168 1.03 -7.42 -2.25
N VAL A 169 0.53 -8.02 -1.16
CA VAL A 169 -0.06 -9.38 -1.19
C VAL A 169 -1.26 -9.41 -2.14
N CYS A 170 -2.17 -8.44 -2.05
CA CYS A 170 -3.31 -8.34 -2.96
C CYS A 170 -2.88 -8.18 -4.43
N GLN A 171 -1.84 -7.39 -4.70
CA GLN A 171 -1.27 -7.28 -6.04
C GLN A 171 -0.79 -8.64 -6.57
N ARG A 172 -0.14 -9.46 -5.74
CA ARG A 172 0.31 -10.81 -6.13
C ARG A 172 -0.86 -11.71 -6.49
N VAL A 173 -1.93 -11.68 -5.70
CA VAL A 173 -3.14 -12.45 -5.96
C VAL A 173 -3.76 -12.04 -7.30
N TRP A 174 -3.89 -10.73 -7.56
CA TRP A 174 -4.42 -10.22 -8.83
C TRP A 174 -3.52 -10.58 -10.04
N LEU A 175 -2.20 -10.46 -9.90
CA LEU A 175 -1.26 -10.83 -10.96
C LEU A 175 -1.32 -12.33 -11.29
N ALA A 176 -1.59 -13.18 -10.28
CA ALA A 176 -1.74 -14.62 -10.44
C ALA A 176 -3.04 -15.06 -11.13
N LEU A 177 -4.01 -14.15 -11.31
CA LEU A 177 -5.25 -14.47 -12.03
C LEU A 177 -4.95 -14.90 -13.47
N PRO A 178 -5.64 -15.93 -14.02
CA PRO A 178 -5.52 -16.35 -15.41
C PRO A 178 -5.71 -15.20 -16.40
N ASP A 179 -4.89 -15.17 -17.43
CA ASP A 179 -4.86 -14.13 -18.46
C ASP A 179 -5.07 -14.75 -19.85
N ALA A 180 -5.99 -14.19 -20.63
CA ALA A 180 -6.26 -14.66 -21.99
C ALA A 180 -5.05 -14.48 -22.92
N ALA A 181 -4.23 -13.45 -22.70
CA ALA A 181 -3.04 -13.19 -23.51
C ALA A 181 -1.93 -14.25 -23.31
N LYS A 182 -1.88 -14.89 -22.13
CA LYS A 182 -0.92 -15.97 -21.83
C LYS A 182 -1.41 -17.36 -22.26
N ALA A 183 -2.69 -17.49 -22.60
CA ALA A 183 -3.30 -18.76 -23.01
C ALA A 183 -3.23 -19.01 -24.52
N ALA A 184 -2.89 -18.01 -25.34
CA ALA A 184 -2.71 -18.18 -26.77
C ALA A 184 -1.36 -18.90 -27.04
N PRO A 185 -1.35 -20.07 -27.71
CA PRO A 185 -0.11 -20.71 -28.11
C PRO A 185 0.66 -19.77 -29.03
N ALA A 186 1.98 -19.65 -28.82
CA ALA A 186 2.85 -18.87 -29.68
C ALA A 186 2.61 -19.27 -31.13
N LYS A 187 2.10 -18.33 -31.94
CA LYS A 187 1.86 -18.54 -33.37
C LYS A 187 3.22 -18.92 -33.97
N LYS A 188 3.41 -20.21 -34.30
CA LYS A 188 4.58 -20.64 -35.07
C LYS A 188 4.54 -19.86 -36.38
N VAL A 189 5.49 -18.95 -36.54
CA VAL A 189 5.77 -18.33 -37.83
C VAL A 189 6.34 -19.46 -38.68
N MET A 190 5.53 -19.98 -39.60
CA MET A 190 5.98 -20.79 -40.73
C MET A 190 6.15 -19.89 -41.94
#